data_AF-A0A957I2H4-F1
#
_entry.id   AF-A0A957I2H4-F1
#
_cell.length_a   1.000
_cell.length_b   1.000
_cell.length_c   1.000
_cell.angle_alpha   90.00
_cell.angle_beta   90.00
_cell.angle_gamma   90.00
#
_symmetry.space_group_name_H-M   'P 1'
#
loop_
_entity.id
_entity.type
_entity.pdbx_description
1 polymer ?
#
loop_
_entity_poly.entity_id
_entity_poly.type
_entity_poly.pdbx_seq_one_letter_code
_entity_poly.pdbx_strand_id
1 'polypeptide(L)'
;MGLVLVSERRRPFTDMTVEEKLEMGASPKRARPHLKRNLERVYDMFGQLKERRPRKAGTLNGGEQQMLAVARGIMANRRTATW
;
A
#
# COMPACT_ATOMS: atom_id res chain seq x y z
N MET A 1 -7.84 3.27 32.07
CA MET A 1 -7.45 2.10 31.25
C MET A 1 -8.32 2.09 30.02
N GLY A 2 -7.83 2.64 28.90
CA GLY A 2 -8.61 2.79 27.67
C GLY A 2 -8.65 1.48 26.89
N LEU A 3 -9.75 0.74 27.01
CA LEU A 3 -10.04 -0.42 26.19
C LEU A 3 -10.42 0.06 24.78
N VAL A 4 -9.46 0.02 23.84
CA VAL A 4 -9.77 0.14 22.41
C VAL A 4 -10.39 -1.18 21.96
N LEU A 5 -11.71 -1.15 21.75
CA LEU A 5 -12.47 -2.24 21.19
C LEU A 5 -12.14 -2.36 19.68
N VAL A 6 -11.13 -3.15 19.34
CA VAL A 6 -10.86 -3.48 17.93
C VAL A 6 -11.93 -4.47 17.48
N SER A 7 -12.92 -3.98 16.73
CA SER A 7 -14.03 -4.79 16.22
C SER A 7 -13.50 -5.95 15.37
N GLU A 8 -13.67 -7.17 15.84
CA GLU A 8 -13.14 -8.43 15.31
C GLU A 8 -13.64 -8.84 13.90
N ARG A 9 -14.36 -7.97 13.16
CA ARG A 9 -14.95 -8.31 11.86
C ARG A 9 -14.83 -7.28 10.74
N ARG A 10 -13.94 -6.29 10.86
CA ARG A 10 -13.57 -5.47 9.71
C ARG A 10 -12.07 -5.21 9.74
N ARG A 11 -11.30 -6.08 9.06
CA ARG A 11 -10.07 -5.66 8.40
C ARG A 11 -10.49 -5.09 7.03
N PRO A 12 -10.95 -3.83 6.91
CA PRO A 12 -11.30 -3.27 5.60
C PRO A 12 -10.12 -3.35 4.62
N PHE A 13 -8.90 -3.49 5.15
CA PHE A 13 -7.65 -3.57 4.41
C PHE A 13 -7.25 -4.97 3.89
N THR A 14 -7.96 -6.05 4.25
CA THR A 14 -7.65 -7.40 3.69
C THR A 14 -8.41 -7.71 2.41
N ASP A 15 -9.56 -7.07 2.19
CA ASP A 15 -10.34 -7.28 0.96
C ASP A 15 -9.82 -6.48 -0.23
N MET A 16 -9.11 -5.40 0.07
CA MET A 16 -8.52 -4.52 -0.93
C MET A 16 -7.43 -5.22 -1.73
N THR A 17 -7.38 -4.89 -3.01
CA THR A 17 -6.33 -5.31 -3.91
C THR A 17 -5.00 -4.65 -3.59
N VAL A 18 -3.92 -5.22 -4.14
CA VAL A 18 -2.58 -4.62 -4.06
C VAL A 18 -2.58 -3.20 -4.62
N GLU A 19 -3.30 -2.98 -5.72
CA GLU A 19 -3.45 -1.64 -6.30
C GLU A 19 -4.10 -0.65 -5.34
N GLU A 20 -5.30 -0.96 -4.83
CA GLU A 20 -6.03 -0.02 -3.99
C GLU A 20 -5.25 0.33 -2.71
N LYS A 21 -4.46 -0.62 -2.20
CA LYS A 21 -3.51 -0.39 -1.09
C LYS A 21 -2.39 0.58 -1.45
N LEU A 22 -1.85 0.51 -2.66
CA LEU A 22 -0.85 1.44 -3.16
C LEU A 22 -1.45 2.82 -3.39
N GLU A 23 -2.66 2.89 -3.94
CA GLU A 23 -3.40 4.14 -4.14
C GLU A 23 -3.70 4.83 -2.81
N MET A 24 -4.11 4.07 -1.79
CA MET A 24 -4.22 4.58 -0.42
C MET A 24 -2.88 5.07 0.16
N GLY A 25 -1.75 4.50 -0.28
CA GLY A 25 -0.41 5.00 0.05
C GLY A 25 -0.17 6.43 -0.44
N ALA A 26 -0.82 6.85 -1.52
CA ALA A 26 -0.80 8.22 -2.04
C ALA A 26 -1.89 9.13 -1.43
N SER A 27 -2.30 8.85 -0.19
CA SER A 27 -3.26 9.67 0.56
C SER A 27 -2.89 11.17 0.69
N PRO A 28 -1.61 11.59 0.84
CA PRO A 28 -1.27 13.00 0.94
C PRO A 28 -1.70 13.80 -0.30
N LYS A 29 -2.27 15.02 -0.10
CA LYS A 29 -2.71 15.90 -1.21
C LYS A 29 -1.60 16.16 -2.25
N ARG A 30 -0.34 16.21 -1.82
CA ARG A 30 0.85 16.38 -2.67
C ARG A 30 1.22 15.14 -3.50
N ALA A 31 0.73 13.97 -3.12
CA ALA A 31 1.03 12.70 -3.79
C ALA A 31 -0.04 12.34 -4.83
N ARG A 32 -1.30 12.78 -4.63
CA ARG A 32 -2.41 12.55 -5.57
C ARG A 32 -2.11 12.95 -7.03
N PRO A 33 -1.53 14.13 -7.34
CA PRO A 33 -1.19 14.50 -8.71
C PRO A 33 -0.13 13.59 -9.35
N HIS A 34 0.66 12.90 -8.52
CA HIS A 34 1.74 12.00 -8.93
C HIS A 34 1.35 10.53 -8.80
N LEU A 35 0.09 10.21 -8.51
CA LEU A 35 -0.37 8.84 -8.26
C LEU A 35 0.06 7.89 -9.37
N LYS A 36 -0.29 8.22 -10.63
CA LYS A 36 0.02 7.38 -11.79
C LYS A 36 1.54 7.19 -11.97
N ARG A 37 2.31 8.29 -11.90
CA ARG A 37 3.78 8.26 -11.98
C ARG A 37 4.41 7.42 -10.87
N ASN A 38 3.86 7.50 -9.66
CA ASN A 38 4.36 6.74 -8.51
C ASN A 38 3.98 5.26 -8.60
N LEU A 39 2.78 4.93 -9.10
CA LEU A 39 2.40 3.55 -9.41
C LEU A 39 3.33 2.95 -10.46
N GLU A 40 3.60 3.67 -11.55
CA GLU A 40 4.53 3.23 -12.58
C GLU A 40 5.93 2.96 -12.00
N ARG A 41 6.45 3.86 -11.16
CA ARG A 41 7.72 3.65 -10.44
C ARG A 41 7.69 2.44 -9.51
N VAL A 42 6.61 2.25 -8.77
CA VAL A 42 6.45 1.08 -7.90
C VAL A 42 6.45 -0.20 -8.71
N TYR A 43 5.74 -0.24 -9.83
CA TYR A 43 5.68 -1.42 -10.69
C TYR A 43 6.97 -1.70 -11.46
N ASP A 44 7.74 -0.66 -11.75
CA ASP A 44 9.09 -0.78 -12.32
C ASP A 44 10.06 -1.41 -11.31
N MET A 45 10.05 -0.93 -10.05
CA MET A 45 10.91 -1.48 -8.99
C MET A 45 10.45 -2.84 -8.46
N PHE A 46 9.13 -3.06 -8.40
CA PHE A 46 8.51 -4.23 -7.80
C PHE A 46 7.57 -4.92 -8.81
N GLY A 47 8.16 -5.55 -9.83
CA GLY A 47 7.41 -6.28 -10.85
C GLY A 47 6.45 -7.33 -10.27
N GLN A 48 6.81 -7.95 -9.14
CA GLN A 48 5.95 -8.91 -8.45
C GLN A 48 4.63 -8.30 -7.93
N LEU A 49 4.64 -7.02 -7.53
CA LEU A 49 3.41 -6.30 -7.16
C LEU A 49 2.57 -5.96 -8.39
N LYS A 50 3.19 -5.74 -9.55
CA LYS A 50 2.49 -5.50 -10.83
C LYS A 50 1.72 -6.74 -11.29
N GLU A 51 2.36 -7.91 -11.24
CA GLU A 51 1.73 -9.19 -11.59
C GLU A 51 0.56 -9.53 -10.65
N ARG A 52 0.61 -9.04 -9.41
CA ARG A 52 -0.38 -9.31 -8.36
C ARG A 52 -1.32 -8.15 -8.11
N ARG A 53 -1.31 -7.14 -8.98
CA ARG A 53 -2.17 -5.97 -8.92
C ARG A 53 -3.65 -6.29 -8.61
N PRO A 54 -4.30 -7.28 -9.26
CA PRO A 54 -5.70 -7.60 -8.99
C PRO A 54 -5.92 -8.51 -7.77
N ARG A 55 -4.86 -9.08 -7.20
CA ARG A 55 -4.98 -9.94 -6.01
C ARG A 55 -5.23 -9.11 -4.77
N LYS A 56 -5.96 -9.70 -3.82
CA LYS A 56 -6.17 -9.12 -2.49
C LYS A 56 -4.83 -9.00 -1.77
N ALA A 57 -4.53 -7.82 -1.23
CA ALA A 57 -3.31 -7.58 -0.46
C ALA A 57 -3.22 -8.46 0.81
N GLY A 58 -4.36 -8.94 1.31
CA GLY A 58 -4.42 -9.88 2.43
C GLY A 58 -3.88 -11.28 2.13
N THR A 59 -3.73 -11.66 0.85
CA THR A 59 -3.20 -12.99 0.45
C THR A 59 -1.70 -12.99 0.15
N LEU A 60 -1.05 -11.83 0.28
CA LEU A 60 0.39 -11.69 0.13
C LEU A 60 1.12 -12.39 1.27
N ASN A 61 2.23 -13.06 0.94
CA ASN A 61 3.13 -13.62 1.95
C ASN A 61 3.92 -12.51 2.68
N GLY A 62 4.65 -12.85 3.73
CA GLY A 62 5.36 -11.86 4.56
C GLY A 62 6.33 -10.96 3.78
N GLY A 63 7.08 -11.52 2.83
CA GLY A 63 8.01 -10.74 1.99
C GLY A 63 7.28 -9.77 1.06
N GLU A 64 6.16 -10.20 0.48
CA GLU A 64 5.31 -9.37 -0.37
C GLU A 64 4.57 -8.28 0.41
N GLN A 65 4.17 -8.56 1.64
CA GLN A 65 3.60 -7.56 2.53
C GLN A 65 4.63 -6.48 2.89
N GLN A 66 5.89 -6.87 3.12
CA GLN A 66 6.99 -5.94 3.34
C GLN A 66 7.26 -5.11 2.08
N MET A 67 7.28 -5.74 0.91
CA MET A 67 7.40 -5.06 -0.38
C MET A 67 6.27 -4.04 -0.58
N LEU A 68 5.03 -4.41 -0.31
CA LEU A 68 3.87 -3.52 -0.36
C LEU A 68 4.00 -2.36 0.64
N ALA A 69 4.55 -2.59 1.84
CA ALA A 69 4.79 -1.53 2.82
C ALA A 69 5.83 -0.51 2.32
N VAL A 70 6.94 -0.97 1.72
CA VAL A 70 7.96 -0.12 1.11
C VAL A 70 7.38 0.66 -0.07
N ALA A 71 6.65 -0.02 -0.95
CA ALA A 71 5.97 0.59 -2.10
C ALA A 71 4.99 1.70 -1.68
N ARG A 72 4.26 1.53 -0.58
CA ARG A 72 3.39 2.59 -0.02
C ARG A 72 4.17 3.84 0.42
N GLY A 73 5.41 3.68 0.89
CA GLY A 73 6.30 4.80 1.20
C GLY A 73 6.64 5.64 -0.04
N ILE A 74 6.89 4.98 -1.17
CA ILE A 74 7.12 5.62 -2.48
C ILE A 74 5.84 6.31 -2.96
N MET A 75 4.69 5.66 -2.82
CA MET A 75 3.38 6.20 -3.18
C MET A 75 3.06 7.51 -2.44
N ALA A 76 3.46 7.63 -1.17
CA ALA A 76 3.27 8.83 -0.36
C ALA A 76 4.10 10.05 -0.82
N ASN A 77 4.96 9.88 -1.84
CA ASN A 77 5.87 10.90 -2.36
C ASN A 77 6.66 11.57 -1.21
N ARG A 78 7.07 10.77 -0.21
CA ARG A 78 7.83 11.24 0.94
C ARG A 78 9.30 11.26 0.55
N ARG A 79 9.92 12.43 0.69
CA ARG A 79 11.37 12.61 0.48
C ARG A 79 12.19 12.18 1.70
N THR A 80 11.53 11.83 2.81
CA THR A 80 12.17 11.43 4.07
C THR A 80 11.44 10.22 4.66
N ALA A 81 12.19 9.12 4.83
CA ALA A 81 11.76 7.94 5.57
C ALA A 81 11.87 8.27 7.06
N THR A 82 10.75 8.64 7.68
CA THR A 82 10.60 8.61 9.14
C THR A 82 9.65 7.45 9.40
N TRP A 83 10.20 6.41 9.99
CA TRP A 83 9.60 5.11 10.30
C TRP A 83 8.60 5.24 11.45
#